data_AF-A0A928KA49-F1
#
_entry.id   AF-A0A928KA49-F1
#
_cell.length_a   1.000
_cell.length_b   1.000
_cell.length_c   1.000
_cell.angle_alpha   90.00
_cell.angle_beta   90.00
_cell.angle_gamma   90.00
#
_symmetry.space_group_name_H-M   'P 1'
#
loop_
_entity.id
_entity.type
_entity.pdbx_description
1 polymer ?
#
loop_
_entity_poly.entity_id
_entity_poly.type
_entity_poly.pdbx_seq_one_letter_code
_entity_poly.pdbx_strand_id
1 'polypeptide(L)'
;MAGVFTPDIVSDKPEIHIPNLPIRDYGAYIRPTDDAAAVALGDKVVEEITNNFIADFERSEEYCQKHGEENIDLMVHVPTFTIIDGTVYMTYYANTSAGGETPTEQEARIAYCSLEDPSDLTVLTVQKVGDLVDGQPIKMVYDTILMHKDDETLYILWTAATEKYYRFYRTFDVKTKTMGPVQVNRFKVGDVTNDFCTTGIINALSANGIGHERFFSDIGIMQKMSTRVENGETYYYSGAYSGLWTAVIKSKDFITWEYVSRPDFDNFSKWENATYVLDDKVYYFVRQEELECFHGFLTVLDLKTGKWEKPVIVRDCQSRSDFIEYDGELYLFHAPRNRDGFGMLKINKDDISKSEVVFVADMKSSLFYAFYKVYGEDVYMAYTVGRKHIRFTKFNLKKFLQK
;
A
#
# COMPACT_ATOMS: atom_id res chain seq x y z
N MET A 1 18.78 -0.92 28.95
CA MET A 1 18.33 -1.34 27.62
C MET A 1 18.41 -0.12 26.71
N ALA A 2 19.01 -0.25 25.53
CA ALA A 2 18.92 0.82 24.53
C ALA A 2 17.47 0.90 24.03
N GLY A 3 16.97 2.11 23.78
CA GLY A 3 15.63 2.29 23.24
C GLY A 3 15.48 1.79 21.79
N VAL A 4 14.25 1.65 21.31
CA VAL A 4 13.86 1.31 19.93
C VAL A 4 14.23 2.42 18.94
N PHE A 5 14.22 3.68 19.39
CA PHE A 5 14.62 4.84 18.59
C PHE A 5 16.13 4.96 18.52
N THR A 6 16.65 5.28 17.32
CA THR A 6 18.08 5.57 17.14
C THR A 6 18.28 7.01 16.68
N PRO A 7 19.31 7.72 17.18
CA PRO A 7 19.63 9.05 16.68
C PRO A 7 19.98 8.99 15.18
N ASP A 8 19.48 9.95 14.42
CA ASP A 8 19.81 10.05 13.00
C ASP A 8 21.33 10.26 12.82
N ILE A 9 21.90 9.54 11.87
CA ILE A 9 23.22 9.82 11.30
C ILE A 9 23.06 11.05 10.38
N VAL A 10 23.62 12.17 10.81
CA VAL A 10 23.57 13.46 10.10
C VAL A 10 24.83 13.64 9.25
N SER A 11 24.70 14.29 8.10
CA SER A 11 25.82 14.65 7.21
C SER A 11 25.95 16.17 7.10
N ASP A 12 27.17 16.67 6.85
CA ASP A 12 27.42 18.08 6.55
C ASP A 12 26.95 18.48 5.13
N LYS A 13 26.52 17.51 4.30
CA LYS A 13 25.96 17.80 2.98
C LYS A 13 24.58 18.46 3.11
N PRO A 14 24.31 19.53 2.35
CA PRO A 14 23.03 20.21 2.44
C PRO A 14 21.89 19.36 1.88
N GLU A 15 20.69 19.60 2.41
CA GLU A 15 19.44 19.12 1.85
C GLU A 15 19.23 19.70 0.43
N ILE A 16 18.81 18.86 -0.52
CA ILE A 16 18.56 19.25 -1.91
C ILE A 16 17.07 19.14 -2.18
N HIS A 17 16.38 20.28 -2.21
CA HIS A 17 14.97 20.33 -2.54
C HIS A 17 14.72 20.29 -4.05
N ILE A 18 13.76 19.46 -4.44
CA ILE A 18 13.30 19.31 -5.82
C ILE A 18 11.90 19.93 -5.93
N PRO A 19 11.65 20.77 -6.94
CA PRO A 19 10.35 21.40 -7.13
C PRO A 19 9.31 20.37 -7.58
N ASN A 20 8.07 20.55 -7.12
CA ASN A 20 6.91 19.81 -7.59
C ASN A 20 6.45 20.42 -8.93
N LEU A 21 6.54 19.68 -10.03
CA LEU A 21 6.32 20.20 -11.39
C LEU A 21 5.47 19.24 -12.25
N PRO A 22 4.70 19.72 -13.23
CA PRO A 22 3.87 18.84 -14.04
C PRO A 22 4.70 17.99 -15.00
N ILE A 23 4.25 16.76 -15.27
CA ILE A 23 4.81 15.91 -16.34
C ILE A 23 4.53 16.57 -17.69
N ARG A 24 5.59 17.00 -18.39
CA ARG A 24 5.48 17.63 -19.73
C ARG A 24 5.72 16.65 -20.86
N ASP A 25 6.55 15.64 -20.64
CA ASP A 25 6.94 14.67 -21.67
C ASP A 25 6.46 13.27 -21.27
N TYR A 26 5.43 12.77 -21.97
CA TYR A 26 4.83 11.45 -21.73
C TYR A 26 4.59 10.70 -23.04
N GLY A 27 4.68 9.37 -23.00
CA GLY A 27 4.61 8.51 -24.18
C GLY A 27 3.19 8.29 -24.69
N ALA A 28 2.22 8.23 -23.78
CA ALA A 28 0.80 8.07 -24.09
C ALA A 28 -0.08 8.62 -22.96
N TYR A 29 -1.35 8.83 -23.27
CA TYR A 29 -2.40 9.15 -22.32
C TYR A 29 -3.52 8.11 -22.45
N ILE A 30 -3.78 7.33 -21.41
CA ILE A 30 -4.83 6.31 -21.36
C ILE A 30 -6.04 6.88 -20.61
N ARG A 31 -7.22 6.83 -21.23
CA ARG A 31 -8.53 7.14 -20.63
C ARG A 31 -9.38 5.88 -20.58
N PRO A 32 -9.31 5.10 -19.48
CA PRO A 32 -9.99 3.81 -19.43
C PRO A 32 -11.50 3.90 -19.66
N THR A 33 -12.11 5.02 -19.26
CA THR A 33 -13.54 5.27 -19.39
C THR A 33 -14.03 5.49 -20.81
N ASP A 34 -13.14 5.73 -21.77
CA ASP A 34 -13.49 5.97 -23.17
C ASP A 34 -13.77 4.64 -23.92
N ASP A 35 -13.37 3.50 -23.35
CA ASP A 35 -13.65 2.17 -23.88
C ASP A 35 -15.01 1.65 -23.38
N ALA A 36 -16.04 1.76 -24.22
CA ALA A 36 -17.39 1.32 -23.88
C ALA A 36 -17.50 -0.20 -23.64
N ALA A 37 -16.66 -1.02 -24.28
CA ALA A 37 -16.67 -2.47 -24.07
C ALA A 37 -16.07 -2.82 -22.71
N ALA A 38 -14.97 -2.16 -22.33
CA ALA A 38 -14.37 -2.29 -21.00
C ALA A 38 -15.34 -1.86 -19.88
N VAL A 39 -16.11 -0.80 -20.10
CA VAL A 39 -17.15 -0.35 -19.16
C VAL A 39 -18.26 -1.40 -19.02
N ALA A 40 -18.78 -1.93 -20.13
CA ALA A 40 -19.82 -2.95 -20.10
C ALA A 40 -19.33 -4.27 -19.47
N LEU A 41 -18.05 -4.61 -19.65
CA LEU A 41 -17.44 -5.76 -18.99
C LEU A 41 -17.31 -5.54 -17.48
N GLY A 42 -17.04 -4.30 -17.06
CA GLY A 42 -16.97 -3.93 -15.64
C GLY A 42 -18.25 -4.23 -14.87
N ASP A 43 -19.42 -4.08 -15.48
CA ASP A 43 -20.70 -4.42 -14.82
C ASP A 43 -20.77 -5.92 -14.44
N LYS A 44 -20.21 -6.81 -15.27
CA LYS A 44 -20.13 -8.25 -14.97
C LYS A 44 -19.13 -8.55 -13.84
N VAL A 45 -18.04 -7.79 -13.76
CA VAL A 45 -17.06 -7.89 -12.66
C VAL A 45 -17.71 -7.50 -11.34
N VAL A 46 -18.50 -6.41 -11.34
CA VAL A 46 -19.23 -5.93 -10.15
C VAL A 46 -20.24 -6.99 -9.68
N GLU A 47 -20.98 -7.62 -10.59
CA GLU A 47 -21.92 -8.68 -10.25
C GLU A 47 -21.20 -9.86 -9.59
N GLU A 48 -20.08 -10.33 -10.16
CA GLU A 48 -19.32 -11.45 -9.59
C GLU A 48 -18.75 -11.13 -8.20
N ILE A 49 -18.13 -9.95 -8.05
CA ILE A 49 -17.60 -9.49 -6.75
C ILE A 49 -18.70 -9.40 -5.69
N THR A 50 -19.87 -8.91 -6.08
CA THR A 50 -21.02 -8.76 -5.17
C THR A 50 -21.55 -10.13 -4.73
N ASN A 51 -21.65 -11.07 -5.66
CA ASN A 51 -22.15 -12.42 -5.40
C ASN A 51 -21.16 -13.28 -4.58
N ASN A 52 -19.87 -12.96 -4.65
CA ASN A 52 -18.80 -13.68 -3.96
C ASN A 52 -18.29 -12.97 -2.69
N PHE A 53 -19.12 -12.10 -2.09
CA PHE A 53 -18.84 -11.53 -0.79
C PHE A 53 -18.54 -12.63 0.25
N ILE A 54 -17.48 -12.44 1.05
CA ILE A 54 -17.05 -13.40 2.06
C ILE A 54 -17.39 -12.89 3.46
N ALA A 55 -16.84 -11.74 3.84
CA ALA A 55 -17.02 -11.16 5.17
C ALA A 55 -16.60 -9.68 5.21
N ASP A 56 -17.04 -9.00 6.27
CA ASP A 56 -16.53 -7.70 6.69
C ASP A 56 -15.65 -7.92 7.96
N PHE A 57 -14.52 -7.21 8.11
CA PHE A 57 -13.46 -7.51 9.10
C PHE A 57 -13.36 -6.51 10.27
N GLU A 58 -14.23 -5.51 10.32
CA GLU A 58 -14.28 -4.53 11.41
C GLU A 58 -14.98 -5.05 12.67
N ARG A 59 -14.75 -4.37 13.81
CA ARG A 59 -15.56 -4.58 15.02
C ARG A 59 -16.94 -3.98 14.85
N SER A 60 -17.91 -4.82 14.50
CA SER A 60 -19.32 -4.46 14.43
C SER A 60 -20.00 -4.48 15.81
N GLU A 61 -21.23 -3.96 15.90
CA GLU A 61 -22.06 -4.08 17.10
C GLU A 61 -22.25 -5.56 17.51
N GLU A 62 -22.48 -6.45 16.55
CA GLU A 62 -22.64 -7.88 16.79
C GLU A 62 -21.34 -8.52 17.31
N TYR A 63 -20.19 -8.17 16.72
CA TYR A 63 -18.89 -8.61 17.21
C TYR A 63 -18.69 -8.19 18.68
N CYS A 64 -18.94 -6.91 18.99
CA CYS A 64 -18.77 -6.37 20.33
C CYS A 64 -19.68 -7.06 21.35
N GLN A 65 -20.95 -7.29 21.00
CA GLN A 65 -21.88 -8.02 21.85
C GLN A 65 -21.43 -9.47 22.12
N LYS A 66 -20.96 -10.18 21.08
CA LYS A 66 -20.45 -11.56 21.20
C LYS A 66 -19.22 -11.67 22.10
N HIS A 67 -18.37 -10.64 22.11
CA HIS A 67 -17.09 -10.64 22.82
C HIS A 67 -17.09 -9.84 24.14
N GLY A 68 -18.22 -9.25 24.52
CA GLY A 68 -18.32 -8.42 25.72
C GLY A 68 -17.49 -7.12 25.62
N GLU A 69 -17.34 -6.59 24.41
CA GLU A 69 -16.68 -5.32 24.14
C GLU A 69 -17.73 -4.21 23.95
N GLU A 70 -17.37 -2.96 24.27
CA GLU A 70 -18.32 -1.83 24.20
C GLU A 70 -18.09 -0.92 22.97
N ASN A 71 -16.89 -0.96 22.40
CA ASN A 71 -16.47 0.00 21.39
C ASN A 71 -16.41 -0.64 20.00
N ILE A 72 -17.37 -0.28 19.15
CA ILE A 72 -17.35 -0.59 17.72
C ILE A 72 -16.30 0.24 16.99
N ASP A 73 -15.83 -0.26 15.83
CA ASP A 73 -15.04 0.55 14.92
C ASP A 73 -15.99 1.50 14.15
N LEU A 74 -16.04 2.78 14.53
CA LEU A 74 -16.89 3.81 13.90
C LEU A 74 -16.36 4.24 12.53
N MET A 75 -15.05 4.13 12.33
CA MET A 75 -14.37 4.34 11.07
C MET A 75 -13.35 3.22 10.86
N VAL A 76 -13.21 2.71 9.63
CA VAL A 76 -12.16 1.78 9.23
C VAL A 76 -11.58 2.14 7.86
N HIS A 77 -10.27 1.92 7.68
CA HIS A 77 -9.62 2.24 6.42
C HIS A 77 -8.35 1.42 6.09
N VAL A 78 -7.99 1.45 4.80
CA VAL A 78 -6.75 0.90 4.19
C VAL A 78 -6.51 -0.57 4.53
N PRO A 79 -7.35 -1.49 4.02
CA PRO A 79 -7.18 -2.90 4.30
C PRO A 79 -6.01 -3.50 3.53
N THR A 80 -5.30 -4.43 4.14
CA THR A 80 -4.37 -5.35 3.45
C THR A 80 -4.56 -6.76 4.00
N PHE A 81 -4.28 -7.78 3.21
CA PHE A 81 -4.54 -9.15 3.66
C PHE A 81 -3.52 -10.18 3.15
N THR A 82 -3.46 -11.32 3.85
CA THR A 82 -2.89 -12.55 3.33
C THR A 82 -3.73 -13.75 3.76
N ILE A 83 -3.60 -14.88 3.06
CA ILE A 83 -4.28 -16.13 3.39
C ILE A 83 -3.19 -17.17 3.67
N ILE A 84 -3.22 -17.76 4.87
CA ILE A 84 -2.30 -18.82 5.30
C ILE A 84 -3.16 -19.95 5.86
N ASP A 85 -3.01 -21.16 5.31
CA ASP A 85 -3.72 -22.37 5.75
C ASP A 85 -5.24 -22.16 5.93
N GLY A 86 -5.89 -21.56 4.93
CA GLY A 86 -7.33 -21.29 4.95
C GLY A 86 -7.77 -20.18 5.91
N THR A 87 -6.85 -19.52 6.63
CA THR A 87 -7.14 -18.38 7.50
C THR A 87 -6.79 -17.08 6.81
N VAL A 88 -7.71 -16.12 6.80
CA VAL A 88 -7.45 -14.75 6.33
C VAL A 88 -6.88 -13.94 7.48
N TYR A 89 -5.77 -13.24 7.24
CA TYR A 89 -5.23 -12.22 8.12
C TYR A 89 -5.38 -10.88 7.42
N MET A 90 -6.00 -9.92 8.10
CA MET A 90 -6.34 -8.60 7.60
C MET A 90 -5.74 -7.54 8.51
N THR A 91 -5.13 -6.51 7.94
CA THR A 91 -4.83 -5.28 8.69
C THR A 91 -5.67 -4.14 8.17
N TYR A 92 -5.95 -3.20 9.04
CA TYR A 92 -6.59 -1.93 8.74
C TYR A 92 -6.32 -0.98 9.91
N TYR A 93 -6.64 0.30 9.79
CA TYR A 93 -6.74 1.18 10.95
C TYR A 93 -8.18 1.60 11.18
N ALA A 94 -8.49 1.89 12.44
CA ALA A 94 -9.84 2.17 12.89
C ALA A 94 -9.89 3.42 13.77
N ASN A 95 -11.07 4.02 13.88
CA ASN A 95 -11.39 5.01 14.91
C ASN A 95 -12.61 4.51 15.68
N THR A 96 -12.49 4.38 17.00
CA THR A 96 -13.60 3.99 17.90
C THR A 96 -14.27 5.20 18.55
N SER A 97 -13.70 6.40 18.41
CA SER A 97 -14.17 7.64 19.04
C SER A 97 -15.02 8.49 18.10
N ALA A 98 -14.77 8.42 16.78
CA ALA A 98 -15.51 9.15 15.77
C ALA A 98 -15.63 8.38 14.45
N GLY A 99 -16.67 8.66 13.67
CA GLY A 99 -16.86 8.10 12.32
C GLY A 99 -15.99 8.74 11.23
N GLY A 100 -15.05 9.60 11.62
CA GLY A 100 -14.17 10.35 10.72
C GLY A 100 -12.73 9.86 10.76
N GLU A 101 -11.98 10.22 9.72
CA GLU A 101 -10.54 10.03 9.66
C GLU A 101 -9.81 11.06 10.51
N THR A 102 -9.74 10.78 11.82
CA THR A 102 -9.10 11.63 12.83
C THR A 102 -7.87 10.91 13.42
N PRO A 103 -6.65 11.22 12.97
CA PRO A 103 -5.44 10.48 13.32
C PRO A 103 -5.13 10.44 14.81
N THR A 104 -5.57 11.46 15.54
CA THR A 104 -5.39 11.59 17.00
C THR A 104 -6.35 10.72 17.82
N GLU A 105 -7.15 9.88 17.17
CA GLU A 105 -8.16 9.01 17.80
C GLU A 105 -8.11 7.57 17.24
N GLN A 106 -7.09 7.27 16.44
CA GLN A 106 -7.02 6.04 15.66
C GLN A 106 -6.24 4.90 16.35
N GLU A 107 -6.56 3.68 15.94
CA GLU A 107 -5.91 2.44 16.33
C GLU A 107 -5.48 1.64 15.09
N ALA A 108 -4.30 1.05 15.14
CA ALA A 108 -3.84 0.06 14.18
C ALA A 108 -4.39 -1.33 14.55
N ARG A 109 -4.87 -2.10 13.56
CA ARG A 109 -5.54 -3.39 13.78
C ARG A 109 -4.89 -4.53 13.00
N ILE A 110 -4.98 -5.72 13.57
CA ILE A 110 -4.95 -6.99 12.84
C ILE A 110 -6.21 -7.77 13.19
N ALA A 111 -6.86 -8.35 12.19
CA ALA A 111 -8.01 -9.22 12.34
C ALA A 111 -7.80 -10.52 11.58
N TYR A 112 -8.39 -11.61 12.05
CA TYR A 112 -8.30 -12.89 11.35
C TYR A 112 -9.51 -13.79 11.61
N CYS A 113 -9.83 -14.63 10.63
CA CYS A 113 -10.86 -15.67 10.69
C CYS A 113 -10.57 -16.78 9.68
N SER A 114 -11.18 -17.94 9.87
CA SER A 114 -11.15 -19.02 8.87
C SER A 114 -12.02 -18.66 7.67
N LEU A 115 -11.60 -19.03 6.47
CA LEU A 115 -12.45 -18.95 5.27
C LEU A 115 -13.68 -19.86 5.35
N GLU A 116 -13.62 -20.94 6.14
CA GLU A 116 -14.73 -21.87 6.33
C GLU A 116 -15.77 -21.37 7.33
N ASP A 117 -15.34 -20.52 8.28
CA ASP A 117 -16.22 -19.85 9.24
C ASP A 117 -15.77 -18.40 9.48
N PRO A 118 -16.11 -17.48 8.55
CA PRO A 118 -15.74 -16.09 8.69
C PRO A 118 -16.41 -15.38 9.87
N SER A 119 -17.44 -15.98 10.48
CA SER A 119 -18.15 -15.42 11.64
C SER A 119 -17.37 -15.58 12.95
N ASP A 120 -16.37 -16.46 12.97
CA ASP A 120 -15.39 -16.59 14.05
C ASP A 120 -14.22 -15.62 13.87
N LEU A 121 -14.57 -14.34 13.77
CA LEU A 121 -13.62 -13.24 13.64
C LEU A 121 -12.96 -12.94 14.99
N THR A 122 -11.64 -12.75 14.96
CA THR A 122 -10.88 -12.14 16.05
C THR A 122 -10.27 -10.83 15.58
N VAL A 123 -10.42 -9.75 16.37
CA VAL A 123 -9.80 -8.44 16.09
C VAL A 123 -8.90 -8.01 17.25
N LEU A 124 -7.63 -7.71 16.96
CA LEU A 124 -6.61 -7.28 17.92
C LEU A 124 -6.13 -5.85 17.62
N THR A 125 -5.94 -5.05 18.68
CA THR A 125 -5.20 -3.78 18.60
C THR A 125 -3.71 -4.04 18.49
N VAL A 126 -3.08 -3.47 17.47
CA VAL A 126 -1.62 -3.48 17.28
C VAL A 126 -0.96 -2.39 18.14
N GLN A 127 -1.51 -1.19 18.05
CA GLN A 127 -1.15 0.01 18.80
C GLN A 127 -2.28 1.04 18.64
N LYS A 128 -2.47 1.93 19.62
CA LYS A 128 -3.41 3.05 19.53
C LYS A 128 -2.82 4.36 20.03
N VAL A 129 -3.48 5.47 19.72
CA VAL A 129 -3.17 6.76 20.33
C VAL A 129 -3.23 6.67 21.86
N GLY A 130 -2.24 7.27 22.52
CA GLY A 130 -2.06 7.23 23.97
C GLY A 130 -1.15 6.11 24.45
N ASP A 131 -0.90 5.08 23.64
CA ASP A 131 0.09 4.05 23.98
C ASP A 131 1.50 4.66 24.07
N LEU A 132 2.37 4.03 24.86
CA LEU A 132 3.77 4.44 25.02
C LEU A 132 4.70 3.53 24.22
N VAL A 133 5.67 4.13 23.54
CA VAL A 133 6.83 3.45 22.97
C VAL A 133 8.07 4.10 23.56
N ASP A 134 8.84 3.36 24.35
CA ASP A 134 9.99 3.88 25.11
C ASP A 134 9.69 5.16 25.91
N GLY A 135 8.50 5.20 26.54
CA GLY A 135 8.06 6.35 27.33
C GLY A 135 7.60 7.55 26.50
N GLN A 136 7.67 7.50 25.16
CA GLN A 136 7.09 8.52 24.29
C GLN A 136 5.64 8.16 23.95
N PRO A 137 4.67 9.08 24.11
CA PRO A 137 3.29 8.83 23.74
C PRO A 137 3.09 8.86 22.23
N ILE A 138 2.31 7.91 21.74
CA ILE A 138 1.76 7.93 20.39
C ILE A 138 0.65 8.98 20.35
N LYS A 139 0.80 9.98 19.47
CA LYS A 139 -0.12 11.12 19.31
C LYS A 139 -1.03 10.97 18.09
N MET A 140 -0.58 10.24 17.07
CA MET A 140 -1.35 9.97 15.85
C MET A 140 -1.03 8.56 15.33
N VAL A 141 -2.00 7.91 14.71
CA VAL A 141 -1.85 6.64 13.99
C VAL A 141 -2.38 6.82 12.56
N TYR A 142 -1.76 6.16 11.58
CA TYR A 142 -2.20 6.04 10.20
C TYR A 142 -1.79 4.68 9.64
N ASP A 143 -2.37 4.30 8.49
CA ASP A 143 -1.95 3.21 7.60
C ASP A 143 -1.33 1.98 8.25
N THR A 144 -2.14 0.93 8.44
CA THR A 144 -1.68 -0.37 8.93
C THR A 144 -1.66 -1.38 7.79
N ILE A 145 -0.49 -1.95 7.53
CA ILE A 145 -0.25 -2.94 6.47
C ILE A 145 0.36 -4.21 7.07
N LEU A 146 0.23 -5.32 6.36
CA LEU A 146 0.98 -6.54 6.66
C LEU A 146 1.93 -6.91 5.53
N MET A 147 3.09 -7.45 5.90
CA MET A 147 4.02 -8.13 5.01
C MET A 147 4.07 -9.62 5.36
N HIS A 148 3.99 -10.46 4.34
CA HIS A 148 4.00 -11.92 4.45
C HIS A 148 5.30 -12.44 3.86
N LYS A 149 6.22 -12.91 4.72
CA LYS A 149 7.50 -13.50 4.31
C LYS A 149 7.38 -15.00 4.14
N ASP A 150 6.76 -15.62 5.14
CA ASP A 150 6.59 -17.05 5.32
C ASP A 150 5.30 -17.30 6.13
N ASP A 151 4.91 -18.57 6.24
CA ASP A 151 3.66 -18.97 6.86
C ASP A 151 3.72 -19.02 8.40
N GLU A 152 4.87 -18.65 8.99
CA GLU A 152 5.06 -18.66 10.45
C GLU A 152 4.92 -17.26 11.05
N THR A 153 5.44 -16.23 10.37
CA THR A 153 5.51 -14.87 10.90
C THR A 153 4.99 -13.84 9.91
N LEU A 154 4.00 -13.06 10.36
CA LEU A 154 3.57 -11.83 9.70
C LEU A 154 4.30 -10.63 10.29
N TYR A 155 4.66 -9.67 9.45
CA TYR A 155 5.16 -8.37 9.90
C TYR A 155 4.04 -7.35 9.74
N ILE A 156 3.56 -6.82 10.87
CA ILE A 156 2.52 -5.81 10.90
C ILE A 156 3.21 -4.46 11.02
N LEU A 157 3.09 -3.62 10.00
CA LEU A 157 3.74 -2.32 9.95
C LEU A 157 2.66 -1.23 9.97
N TRP A 158 2.90 -0.13 10.70
CA TRP A 158 1.99 1.01 10.69
C TRP A 158 2.71 2.34 10.84
N THR A 159 2.01 3.42 10.50
CA THR A 159 2.51 4.77 10.72
C THR A 159 2.01 5.26 12.06
N ALA A 160 2.89 5.83 12.86
CA ALA A 160 2.46 6.60 14.01
C ALA A 160 3.39 7.79 14.27
N ALA A 161 2.86 8.80 14.95
CA ALA A 161 3.62 9.97 15.35
C ALA A 161 3.86 9.99 16.86
N THR A 162 5.10 10.25 17.27
CA THR A 162 5.41 10.77 18.61
C THR A 162 5.60 12.28 18.52
N GLU A 163 6.83 12.76 18.30
CA GLU A 163 7.15 14.13 17.90
C GLU A 163 7.29 14.29 16.37
N LYS A 164 7.58 13.19 15.69
CA LYS A 164 7.63 13.06 14.22
C LYS A 164 6.96 11.75 13.81
N TYR A 165 6.64 11.62 12.52
CA TYR A 165 6.12 10.38 11.97
C TYR A 165 7.21 9.33 11.83
N TYR A 166 6.89 8.10 12.22
CA TYR A 166 7.73 6.92 12.06
C TYR A 166 6.93 5.80 11.41
N ARG A 167 7.63 4.93 10.67
CA ARG A 167 7.17 3.57 10.40
C ARG A 167 7.57 2.66 11.55
N PHE A 168 6.57 2.08 12.20
CA PHE A 168 6.75 1.05 13.21
C PHE A 168 6.40 -0.33 12.64
N TYR A 169 6.89 -1.36 13.31
CA TYR A 169 6.50 -2.74 13.05
C TYR A 169 6.45 -3.59 14.32
N ARG A 170 5.71 -4.71 14.24
CA ARG A 170 5.77 -5.85 15.15
C ARG A 170 5.66 -7.12 14.33
N THR A 171 6.23 -8.20 14.84
CA THR A 171 5.94 -9.54 14.33
C THR A 171 4.66 -10.08 14.95
N PHE A 172 3.90 -10.86 14.19
CA PHE A 172 2.76 -11.63 14.65
C PHE A 172 3.03 -13.10 14.34
N ASP A 173 3.08 -13.92 15.38
CA ASP A 173 3.27 -15.37 15.26
C ASP A 173 1.95 -16.03 14.86
N VAL A 174 1.94 -16.65 13.68
CA VAL A 174 0.75 -17.25 13.08
C VAL A 174 0.24 -18.44 13.89
N LYS A 175 1.13 -19.17 14.58
CA LYS A 175 0.77 -20.39 15.33
C LYS A 175 0.23 -20.06 16.70
N THR A 176 0.90 -19.17 17.44
CA THR A 176 0.53 -18.81 18.82
C THR A 176 -0.47 -17.65 18.88
N LYS A 177 -0.68 -16.93 17.77
CA LYS A 177 -1.51 -15.72 17.68
C LYS A 177 -1.03 -14.59 18.60
N THR A 178 0.29 -14.46 18.77
CA THR A 178 0.88 -13.45 19.67
C THR A 178 1.71 -12.40 18.94
N MET A 179 1.70 -11.18 19.45
CA MET A 179 2.52 -10.06 18.95
C MET A 179 3.88 -9.99 19.64
N GLY A 180 4.97 -9.91 18.87
CA GLY A 180 6.30 -9.48 19.33
C GLY A 180 6.31 -8.00 19.74
N PRO A 181 7.40 -7.39 20.24
CA PRO A 181 7.43 -5.99 20.72
C PRO A 181 7.32 -4.94 19.59
N VAL A 182 6.90 -3.71 19.91
CA VAL A 182 6.96 -2.55 18.98
C VAL A 182 8.41 -2.21 18.67
N GLN A 183 8.72 -2.04 17.38
CA GLN A 183 10.03 -1.67 16.86
C GLN A 183 9.88 -0.61 15.77
N VAL A 184 10.97 0.09 15.44
CA VAL A 184 11.02 1.12 14.39
C VAL A 184 11.66 0.51 13.14
N ASN A 185 11.01 0.65 11.98
CA ASN A 185 11.62 0.29 10.70
C ASN A 185 12.85 1.17 10.45
N ARG A 186 13.82 0.68 9.68
CA ARG A 186 15.03 1.44 9.32
C ARG A 186 14.99 1.81 7.85
N PHE A 187 15.51 2.99 7.51
CA PHE A 187 15.68 3.46 6.15
C PHE A 187 17.16 3.59 5.83
N LYS A 188 17.60 2.99 4.72
CA LYS A 188 19.00 2.90 4.32
C LYS A 188 19.23 3.54 2.94
N VAL A 189 20.27 4.34 2.82
CA VAL A 189 20.77 4.90 1.55
C VAL A 189 22.29 4.81 1.55
N GLY A 190 22.87 4.05 0.62
CA GLY A 190 24.31 3.76 0.63
C GLY A 190 24.73 3.15 1.98
N ASP A 191 25.69 3.76 2.66
CA ASP A 191 26.18 3.32 3.98
C ASP A 191 25.44 3.95 5.17
N VAL A 192 24.47 4.83 4.93
CA VAL A 192 23.73 5.52 6.00
C VAL A 192 22.42 4.79 6.28
N THR A 193 22.19 4.43 7.55
CA THR A 193 20.96 3.80 8.03
C THR A 193 20.41 4.59 9.21
N ASN A 194 19.16 5.05 9.10
CA ASN A 194 18.46 5.83 10.12
C ASN A 194 17.11 5.17 10.46
N ASP A 195 16.44 5.69 11.48
CA ASP A 195 15.01 5.41 11.71
C ASP A 195 14.21 5.78 10.46
N PHE A 196 13.26 4.94 10.05
CA PHE A 196 12.34 5.23 8.97
C PHE A 196 11.31 6.26 9.47
N CYS A 197 11.76 7.50 9.51
CA CYS A 197 11.03 8.70 9.91
C CYS A 197 11.41 9.85 8.96
N THR A 198 10.64 10.94 8.97
CA THR A 198 10.85 12.05 8.03
C THR A 198 12.29 12.59 8.06
N THR A 199 12.85 12.87 9.25
CA THR A 199 14.22 13.40 9.35
C THR A 199 15.27 12.34 9.01
N GLY A 200 15.02 11.07 9.35
CA GLY A 200 15.91 9.96 9.04
C GLY A 200 16.06 9.74 7.54
N ILE A 201 14.96 9.86 6.78
CA ILE A 201 14.97 9.84 5.31
C ILE A 201 15.77 11.03 4.77
N ILE A 202 15.44 12.26 5.16
CA ILE A 202 16.11 13.48 4.68
C ILE A 202 17.62 13.40 4.91
N ASN A 203 18.04 12.99 6.11
CA ASN A 203 19.45 12.88 6.47
C ASN A 203 20.17 11.79 5.64
N ALA A 204 19.55 10.64 5.41
CA ALA A 204 20.14 9.57 4.61
C ALA A 204 20.25 9.96 3.12
N LEU A 205 19.24 10.64 2.56
CA LEU A 205 19.28 11.15 1.18
C LEU A 205 20.34 12.24 1.02
N SER A 206 20.39 13.21 1.93
CA SER A 206 21.36 14.32 1.91
C SER A 206 22.81 13.81 2.01
N ALA A 207 23.07 12.83 2.88
CA ALA A 207 24.38 12.19 3.00
C ALA A 207 24.87 11.55 1.68
N ASN A 208 23.93 11.16 0.82
CA ASN A 208 24.19 10.57 -0.49
C ASN A 208 24.02 11.55 -1.66
N GLY A 209 23.75 12.84 -1.38
CA GLY A 209 23.57 13.87 -2.41
C GLY A 209 22.32 13.67 -3.27
N ILE A 210 21.30 12.99 -2.73
CA ILE A 210 20.04 12.73 -3.42
C ILE A 210 19.03 13.78 -2.99
N GLY A 211 18.47 14.49 -3.96
CA GLY A 211 17.40 15.45 -3.71
C GLY A 211 16.02 14.80 -3.61
N HIS A 212 15.10 15.52 -2.97
CA HIS A 212 13.73 15.07 -2.73
C HIS A 212 12.74 16.24 -2.74
N GLU A 213 11.47 15.89 -2.92
CA GLU A 213 10.34 16.80 -2.85
C GLU A 213 9.97 17.11 -1.38
N ARG A 214 8.99 17.98 -1.18
CA ARG A 214 8.56 18.40 0.16
C ARG A 214 7.90 17.24 0.93
N PHE A 215 8.44 16.97 2.11
CA PHE A 215 7.83 16.11 3.12
C PHE A 215 6.73 16.85 3.90
N PHE A 216 5.65 16.14 4.20
CA PHE A 216 4.61 16.51 5.17
C PHE A 216 3.78 15.27 5.46
N SER A 217 3.08 15.25 6.59
CA SER A 217 2.07 14.26 7.03
C SER A 217 2.19 12.83 6.51
N ASP A 218 2.23 11.87 7.42
CA ASP A 218 2.25 10.45 7.08
C ASP A 218 3.53 10.00 6.33
N ILE A 219 3.80 8.71 6.39
CA ILE A 219 4.97 8.06 5.84
C ILE A 219 4.59 6.61 5.55
N GLY A 220 4.57 6.21 4.29
CA GLY A 220 4.03 4.92 3.88
C GLY A 220 5.10 3.98 3.34
N ILE A 221 4.83 2.67 3.49
CA ILE A 221 5.43 1.61 2.68
C ILE A 221 4.26 0.87 2.02
N MET A 222 4.39 0.52 0.76
CA MET A 222 3.32 -0.16 0.01
C MET A 222 3.34 -1.65 0.29
N GLN A 223 2.15 -2.23 0.47
CA GLN A 223 2.01 -3.61 0.93
C GLN A 223 2.32 -4.66 -0.15
N LYS A 224 2.28 -4.28 -1.44
CA LYS A 224 2.55 -5.21 -2.53
C LYS A 224 4.03 -5.54 -2.54
N MET A 225 4.32 -6.82 -2.34
CA MET A 225 5.67 -7.35 -2.43
C MET A 225 5.84 -8.12 -3.74
N SER A 226 6.95 -7.87 -4.40
CA SER A 226 7.46 -8.62 -5.53
C SER A 226 8.95 -8.85 -5.29
N THR A 227 9.51 -9.95 -5.79
CA THR A 227 10.85 -10.37 -5.40
C THR A 227 11.81 -10.39 -6.57
N ARG A 228 13.08 -10.14 -6.27
CA ARG A 228 14.19 -10.28 -7.21
C ARG A 228 15.41 -10.81 -6.47
N VAL A 229 16.15 -11.71 -7.11
CA VAL A 229 17.42 -12.21 -6.58
C VAL A 229 18.55 -11.30 -7.02
N GLU A 230 19.31 -10.78 -6.07
CA GLU A 230 20.49 -9.95 -6.30
C GLU A 230 21.68 -10.58 -5.58
N ASN A 231 22.74 -10.92 -6.33
CA ASN A 231 23.96 -11.53 -5.77
C ASN A 231 23.70 -12.75 -4.87
N GLY A 232 22.68 -13.55 -5.20
CA GLY A 232 22.29 -14.75 -4.45
C GLY A 232 21.35 -14.50 -3.26
N GLU A 233 20.96 -13.25 -3.00
CA GLU A 233 20.00 -12.91 -1.94
C GLU A 233 18.66 -12.48 -2.52
N THR A 234 17.57 -12.93 -1.89
CA THR A 234 16.22 -12.49 -2.27
C THR A 234 15.92 -11.13 -1.64
N TYR A 235 15.69 -10.14 -2.48
CA TYR A 235 15.17 -8.84 -2.09
C TYR A 235 13.68 -8.75 -2.42
N TYR A 236 12.94 -8.13 -1.52
CA TYR A 236 11.54 -7.81 -1.70
C TYR A 236 11.43 -6.32 -2.03
N TYR A 237 10.87 -6.00 -3.18
CA TYR A 237 10.67 -4.65 -3.68
C TYR A 237 9.27 -4.15 -3.32
N SER A 238 9.21 -2.86 -2.99
CA SER A 238 8.00 -2.10 -2.75
C SER A 238 8.28 -0.62 -3.05
N GLY A 239 7.32 0.26 -2.82
CA GLY A 239 7.57 1.69 -2.79
C GLY A 239 7.19 2.32 -1.45
N ALA A 240 7.67 3.54 -1.27
CA ALA A 240 7.44 4.34 -0.09
C ALA A 240 7.07 5.77 -0.45
N TYR A 241 6.52 6.49 0.53
CA TYR A 241 6.23 7.89 0.38
C TYR A 241 6.28 8.64 1.71
N SER A 242 6.34 9.96 1.62
CA SER A 242 5.94 10.88 2.68
C SER A 242 5.72 12.27 2.06
N GLY A 243 4.49 12.78 2.16
CA GLY A 243 4.07 13.98 1.44
C GLY A 243 4.17 13.82 -0.07
N LEU A 244 4.99 14.66 -0.71
CA LEU A 244 5.22 14.61 -2.16
C LEU A 244 6.35 13.66 -2.57
N TRP A 245 7.21 13.27 -1.63
CA TRP A 245 8.30 12.35 -1.92
C TRP A 245 7.74 10.94 -2.09
N THR A 246 8.13 10.27 -3.19
CA THR A 246 7.87 8.85 -3.42
C THR A 246 9.12 8.18 -3.97
N ALA A 247 9.32 6.90 -3.66
CA ALA A 247 10.48 6.15 -4.14
C ALA A 247 10.22 4.64 -4.18
N VAL A 248 10.99 3.94 -5.01
CA VAL A 248 11.16 2.50 -4.95
C VAL A 248 12.14 2.18 -3.80
N ILE A 249 11.76 1.21 -2.98
CA ILE A 249 12.57 0.68 -1.88
C ILE A 249 12.63 -0.84 -1.94
N LYS A 250 13.61 -1.44 -1.28
CA LYS A 250 13.73 -2.89 -1.17
C LYS A 250 14.16 -3.32 0.22
N SER A 251 13.85 -4.55 0.61
CA SER A 251 14.26 -5.10 1.90
C SER A 251 14.58 -6.59 1.78
N LYS A 252 15.39 -7.12 2.69
CA LYS A 252 15.61 -8.57 2.86
C LYS A 252 14.90 -9.16 4.08
N ASP A 253 14.46 -8.30 5.00
CA ASP A 253 13.99 -8.66 6.34
C ASP A 253 12.70 -7.96 6.77
N PHE A 254 12.16 -7.06 5.94
CA PHE A 254 11.03 -6.16 6.23
C PHE A 254 11.26 -5.18 7.38
N ILE A 255 12.47 -5.12 7.91
CA ILE A 255 12.88 -4.24 9.00
C ILE A 255 13.64 -3.05 8.42
N THR A 256 14.70 -3.34 7.65
CA THR A 256 15.53 -2.33 6.99
C THR A 256 15.14 -2.23 5.52
N TRP A 257 14.75 -1.03 5.11
CA TRP A 257 14.34 -0.71 3.76
C TRP A 257 15.39 0.18 3.10
N GLU A 258 15.96 -0.32 2.01
CA GLU A 258 16.99 0.34 1.22
C GLU A 258 16.34 1.12 0.08
N TYR A 259 16.73 2.39 -0.05
CA TYR A 259 16.38 3.23 -1.19
C TYR A 259 16.95 2.64 -2.48
N VAL A 260 16.11 2.56 -3.51
CA VAL A 260 16.54 2.13 -4.85
C VAL A 260 16.62 3.34 -5.78
N SER A 261 15.48 3.99 -6.04
CA SER A 261 15.39 5.14 -6.94
C SER A 261 14.06 5.87 -6.78
N ARG A 262 14.02 7.12 -7.20
CA ARG A 262 12.77 7.88 -7.43
C ARG A 262 12.72 8.30 -8.90
N PRO A 263 11.53 8.58 -9.47
CA PRO A 263 11.42 9.12 -10.82
C PRO A 263 12.33 10.33 -11.05
N ASP A 264 13.04 10.34 -12.17
CA ASP A 264 14.03 11.38 -12.52
C ASP A 264 13.46 12.48 -13.44
N PHE A 265 12.14 12.53 -13.58
CA PHE A 265 11.40 13.51 -14.38
C PHE A 265 10.42 14.31 -13.50
N ASP A 266 10.06 15.52 -13.98
CA ASP A 266 9.08 16.40 -13.34
C ASP A 266 7.74 15.68 -13.18
N ASN A 267 7.22 15.62 -11.95
CA ASN A 267 5.92 15.06 -11.66
C ASN A 267 5.30 15.68 -10.40
N PHE A 268 4.00 15.45 -10.22
CA PHE A 268 3.24 15.89 -9.05
C PHE A 268 2.98 14.75 -8.06
N SER A 269 3.95 13.85 -7.83
CA SER A 269 3.73 12.70 -6.95
C SER A 269 3.22 13.11 -5.59
N LYS A 270 2.31 12.31 -5.05
CA LYS A 270 1.76 12.51 -3.71
C LYS A 270 1.27 11.20 -3.14
N TRP A 271 1.78 10.87 -1.96
CA TRP A 271 1.37 9.69 -1.20
C TRP A 271 1.56 8.38 -1.99
N GLU A 272 0.49 7.63 -2.24
CA GLU A 272 0.58 6.21 -2.58
C GLU A 272 1.18 5.95 -3.98
N ASN A 273 1.93 4.85 -4.05
CA ASN A 273 2.42 4.28 -5.29
C ASN A 273 2.13 2.77 -5.32
N ALA A 274 2.20 2.17 -6.50
CA ALA A 274 2.21 0.73 -6.70
C ALA A 274 3.55 0.37 -7.31
N THR A 275 4.18 -0.68 -6.78
CA THR A 275 5.49 -1.14 -7.23
C THR A 275 5.45 -2.63 -7.50
N TYR A 276 5.97 -3.06 -8.65
CA TYR A 276 6.11 -4.47 -8.97
C TYR A 276 7.42 -4.72 -9.73
N VAL A 277 8.28 -5.59 -9.22
CA VAL A 277 9.50 -6.02 -9.92
C VAL A 277 9.20 -7.30 -10.70
N LEU A 278 9.62 -7.30 -11.96
CA LEU A 278 9.65 -8.46 -12.82
C LEU A 278 10.99 -8.45 -13.56
N ASP A 279 11.78 -9.51 -13.38
CA ASP A 279 13.15 -9.60 -13.86
C ASP A 279 14.02 -8.40 -13.42
N ASP A 280 14.53 -7.61 -14.36
CA ASP A 280 15.34 -6.42 -14.12
C ASP A 280 14.55 -5.10 -14.28
N LYS A 281 13.21 -5.17 -14.29
CA LYS A 281 12.33 -4.01 -14.44
C LYS A 281 11.45 -3.82 -13.21
N VAL A 282 11.35 -2.59 -12.73
CA VAL A 282 10.36 -2.19 -11.72
C VAL A 282 9.26 -1.37 -12.38
N TYR A 283 8.06 -1.93 -12.46
CA TYR A 283 6.86 -1.24 -12.87
C TYR A 283 6.34 -0.39 -11.72
N TYR A 284 6.10 0.88 -11.99
CA TYR A 284 5.83 1.88 -10.96
C TYR A 284 4.65 2.75 -11.39
N PHE A 285 3.59 2.75 -10.59
CA PHE A 285 2.43 3.60 -10.79
C PHE A 285 2.24 4.53 -9.60
N VAL A 286 2.07 5.83 -9.83
CA VAL A 286 2.08 6.81 -8.75
C VAL A 286 0.86 7.71 -8.81
N ARG A 287 0.24 7.88 -7.64
CA ARG A 287 -0.77 8.91 -7.39
C ARG A 287 -0.15 10.29 -7.45
N GLN A 288 -0.87 11.26 -7.99
CA GLN A 288 -0.45 12.64 -8.06
C GLN A 288 -1.36 13.59 -7.27
N GLU A 289 -0.86 14.82 -7.06
CA GLU A 289 -1.57 15.87 -6.35
C GLU A 289 -2.87 16.25 -7.06
N GLU A 290 -3.99 15.87 -6.45
CA GLU A 290 -5.35 15.98 -7.00
C GLU A 290 -5.82 17.41 -7.31
N LEU A 291 -5.23 18.42 -6.67
CA LEU A 291 -5.50 19.83 -6.96
C LEU A 291 -4.84 20.28 -8.28
N GLU A 292 -3.78 19.59 -8.68
CA GLU A 292 -2.99 19.91 -9.87
C GLU A 292 -3.37 19.03 -11.06
N CYS A 293 -3.68 17.75 -10.83
CA CYS A 293 -4.05 16.83 -11.90
C CYS A 293 -4.96 15.66 -11.47
N PHE A 294 -5.71 15.15 -12.44
CA PHE A 294 -6.63 14.01 -12.28
C PHE A 294 -6.14 12.79 -13.07
N HIS A 295 -4.88 12.43 -12.86
CA HIS A 295 -4.25 11.24 -13.44
C HIS A 295 -3.08 10.76 -12.59
N GLY A 296 -2.82 9.45 -12.61
CA GLY A 296 -1.54 8.89 -12.18
C GLY A 296 -0.55 8.82 -13.34
N PHE A 297 0.66 8.36 -13.06
CA PHE A 297 1.61 8.00 -14.11
C PHE A 297 2.14 6.58 -13.92
N LEU A 298 2.23 5.84 -15.02
CA LEU A 298 2.91 4.55 -15.12
C LEU A 298 4.29 4.77 -15.74
N THR A 299 5.34 4.22 -15.13
CA THR A 299 6.70 4.21 -15.67
C THR A 299 7.39 2.90 -15.29
N VAL A 300 8.59 2.69 -15.83
CA VAL A 300 9.42 1.52 -15.55
C VAL A 300 10.83 1.98 -15.24
N LEU A 301 11.39 1.48 -14.14
CA LEU A 301 12.82 1.60 -13.84
C LEU A 301 13.54 0.34 -14.32
N ASP A 302 14.55 0.52 -15.17
CA ASP A 302 15.51 -0.54 -15.50
C ASP A 302 16.58 -0.63 -14.40
N LEU A 303 16.62 -1.74 -13.67
CA LEU A 303 17.52 -1.95 -12.53
C LEU A 303 18.98 -2.17 -12.93
N LYS A 304 19.27 -2.50 -14.19
CA LYS A 304 20.64 -2.65 -14.70
C LYS A 304 21.25 -1.31 -15.06
N THR A 305 20.46 -0.41 -15.63
CA THR A 305 20.93 0.90 -16.12
C THR A 305 20.61 2.06 -15.19
N GLY A 306 19.67 1.86 -14.25
CA GLY A 306 19.17 2.90 -13.35
C GLY A 306 18.29 3.95 -14.03
N LYS A 307 17.85 3.72 -15.28
CA LYS A 307 17.08 4.69 -16.06
C LYS A 307 15.59 4.44 -15.96
N TRP A 308 14.83 5.53 -15.89
CA TRP A 308 13.37 5.50 -16.00
C TRP A 308 12.93 5.59 -17.46
N GLU A 309 11.98 4.75 -17.84
CA GLU A 309 11.27 4.85 -19.12
C GLU A 309 10.34 6.08 -19.13
N LYS A 310 10.11 6.62 -20.32
CA LYS A 310 9.18 7.74 -20.52
C LYS A 310 7.80 7.39 -19.95
N PRO A 311 7.20 8.22 -19.08
CA PRO A 311 5.98 7.86 -18.38
C PRO A 311 4.76 7.82 -19.33
N VAL A 312 3.77 7.03 -18.95
CA VAL A 312 2.43 6.99 -19.52
C VAL A 312 1.47 7.59 -18.52
N ILE A 313 0.66 8.54 -18.96
CA ILE A 313 -0.37 9.15 -18.12
C ILE A 313 -1.63 8.28 -18.16
N VAL A 314 -2.21 8.01 -17.00
CA VAL A 314 -3.46 7.23 -16.89
C VAL A 314 -4.47 8.03 -16.10
N ARG A 315 -5.65 8.29 -16.68
CA ARG A 315 -6.76 8.95 -15.97
C ARG A 315 -7.04 8.20 -14.67
N ASP A 316 -6.98 8.91 -13.55
CA ASP A 316 -7.11 8.35 -12.22
C ASP A 316 -7.68 9.39 -11.25
N CYS A 317 -8.52 8.97 -10.32
CA CYS A 317 -9.13 9.82 -9.31
C CYS A 317 -8.38 9.80 -7.96
N GLN A 318 -7.13 9.34 -7.98
CA GLN A 318 -6.18 9.44 -6.87
C GLN A 318 -6.59 8.57 -5.67
N SER A 319 -6.71 7.26 -5.90
CA SER A 319 -6.83 6.22 -4.86
C SER A 319 -5.63 5.25 -4.93
N ARG A 320 -5.46 4.39 -3.92
CA ARG A 320 -4.38 3.39 -3.94
C ARG A 320 -4.55 2.46 -5.14
N SER A 321 -3.47 2.35 -5.91
CA SER A 321 -3.34 1.41 -7.03
C SER A 321 -2.60 0.16 -6.60
N ASP A 322 -2.71 -0.92 -7.36
CA ASP A 322 -2.06 -2.19 -7.04
C ASP A 322 -1.70 -2.99 -8.29
N PHE A 323 -0.59 -3.71 -8.24
CA PHE A 323 -0.18 -4.62 -9.31
C PHE A 323 -0.45 -6.09 -8.92
N ILE A 324 -0.85 -6.91 -9.89
CA ILE A 324 -0.81 -8.36 -9.76
C ILE A 324 -0.19 -8.98 -11.01
N GLU A 325 0.51 -10.10 -10.82
CA GLU A 325 0.78 -11.05 -11.90
C GLU A 325 -0.30 -12.13 -11.88
N TYR A 326 -0.85 -12.43 -13.06
CA TYR A 326 -1.86 -13.48 -13.25
C TYR A 326 -1.65 -14.14 -14.61
N ASP A 327 -1.53 -15.48 -14.63
CA ASP A 327 -1.26 -16.28 -15.84
C ASP A 327 -0.06 -15.75 -16.67
N GLY A 328 1.02 -15.31 -16.00
CA GLY A 328 2.26 -14.81 -16.63
C GLY A 328 2.17 -13.39 -17.22
N GLU A 329 1.06 -12.70 -17.00
CA GLU A 329 0.80 -11.33 -17.44
C GLU A 329 0.72 -10.38 -16.25
N LEU A 330 1.14 -9.12 -16.45
CA LEU A 330 1.12 -8.10 -15.41
C LEU A 330 -0.09 -7.17 -15.59
N TYR A 331 -0.82 -6.95 -14.52
CA TYR A 331 -2.01 -6.09 -14.50
C TYR A 331 -1.89 -4.99 -13.44
N LEU A 332 -2.40 -3.80 -13.77
CA LEU A 332 -2.51 -2.67 -12.86
C LEU A 332 -3.99 -2.42 -12.53
N PHE A 333 -4.33 -2.48 -11.26
CA PHE A 333 -5.60 -2.00 -10.71
C PHE A 333 -5.44 -0.55 -10.27
N HIS A 334 -6.40 0.29 -10.66
CA HIS A 334 -6.40 1.73 -10.32
C HIS A 334 -7.83 2.28 -10.28
N ALA A 335 -8.02 3.58 -10.03
CA ALA A 335 -9.34 4.18 -9.87
C ALA A 335 -9.66 5.18 -11.01
N PRO A 336 -10.19 4.73 -12.16
CA PRO A 336 -10.29 5.55 -13.39
C PRO A 336 -11.34 6.66 -13.34
N ARG A 337 -12.36 6.54 -12.48
CA ARG A 337 -13.52 7.46 -12.43
C ARG A 337 -13.55 8.30 -11.16
N ASN A 338 -13.67 7.60 -10.05
CA ASN A 338 -13.93 8.09 -8.71
C ASN A 338 -13.62 6.96 -7.71
N ARG A 339 -13.84 7.22 -6.43
CA ARG A 339 -13.65 6.23 -5.35
C ARG A 339 -14.88 5.34 -5.14
N ASP A 340 -15.65 5.07 -6.21
CA ASP A 340 -16.80 4.16 -6.23
C ASP A 340 -16.57 2.95 -7.15
N GLY A 341 -15.36 2.80 -7.68
CA GLY A 341 -15.04 1.76 -8.65
C GLY A 341 -13.55 1.65 -8.90
N PHE A 342 -13.18 0.75 -9.80
CA PHE A 342 -11.81 0.47 -10.17
C PHE A 342 -11.71 0.04 -11.64
N GLY A 343 -10.53 0.18 -12.21
CA GLY A 343 -10.22 -0.27 -13.57
C GLY A 343 -9.00 -1.17 -13.56
N MET A 344 -8.87 -1.97 -14.60
CA MET A 344 -7.71 -2.83 -14.78
C MET A 344 -7.06 -2.59 -16.14
N LEU A 345 -5.76 -2.34 -16.13
CA LEU A 345 -4.93 -2.30 -17.34
C LEU A 345 -4.11 -3.58 -17.45
N LYS A 346 -4.01 -4.15 -18.65
CA LYS A 346 -2.98 -5.13 -19.00
C LYS A 346 -1.73 -4.38 -19.42
N ILE A 347 -0.65 -4.57 -18.67
CA ILE A 347 0.61 -3.88 -18.91
C ILE A 347 1.34 -4.54 -20.08
N ASN A 348 1.66 -3.74 -21.10
CA ASN A 348 2.55 -4.19 -22.16
C ASN A 348 4.00 -4.08 -21.66
N LYS A 349 4.63 -5.22 -21.42
CA LYS A 349 5.96 -5.32 -20.80
C LYS A 349 7.11 -4.82 -21.71
N ASP A 350 6.90 -4.83 -23.02
CA ASP A 350 7.86 -4.37 -24.03
C ASP A 350 7.74 -2.86 -24.30
N ASP A 351 6.52 -2.33 -24.20
CA ASP A 351 6.23 -0.91 -24.43
C ASP A 351 4.99 -0.48 -23.64
N ILE A 352 5.22 0.13 -22.48
CA ILE A 352 4.13 0.51 -21.56
C ILE A 352 3.11 1.48 -22.18
N SER A 353 3.48 2.22 -23.24
CA SER A 353 2.59 3.13 -23.95
C SER A 353 1.47 2.40 -24.72
N LYS A 354 1.66 1.10 -24.95
CA LYS A 354 0.70 0.19 -25.59
C LYS A 354 -0.06 -0.69 -24.59
N SER A 355 -0.09 -0.33 -23.31
CA SER A 355 -0.90 -1.03 -22.31
C SER A 355 -2.40 -0.92 -22.65
N GLU A 356 -3.15 -1.98 -22.44
CA GLU A 356 -4.55 -2.10 -22.86
C GLU A 356 -5.50 -1.99 -21.66
N VAL A 357 -6.63 -1.32 -21.84
CA VAL A 357 -7.72 -1.33 -20.86
C VAL A 357 -8.43 -2.67 -20.93
N VAL A 358 -8.63 -3.34 -19.80
CA VAL A 358 -9.35 -4.62 -19.74
C VAL A 358 -10.81 -4.38 -19.36
N PHE A 359 -11.06 -3.76 -18.20
CA PHE A 359 -12.40 -3.39 -17.77
C PHE A 359 -12.38 -2.14 -16.89
N VAL A 360 -13.55 -1.52 -16.73
CA VAL A 360 -13.80 -0.42 -15.79
C VAL A 360 -15.07 -0.72 -15.00
N ALA A 361 -14.89 -1.16 -13.75
CA ALA A 361 -15.95 -1.51 -12.82
C ALA A 361 -16.42 -0.29 -12.02
N ASP A 362 -17.73 -0.16 -11.87
CA ASP A 362 -18.41 0.84 -11.04
C ASP A 362 -19.28 0.11 -10.03
N MET A 363 -18.84 0.06 -8.77
CA MET A 363 -19.48 -0.71 -7.71
C MET A 363 -20.81 -0.12 -7.25
N LYS A 364 -21.22 1.04 -7.80
CA LYS A 364 -22.42 1.80 -7.37
C LYS A 364 -22.43 2.12 -5.87
N SER A 365 -21.27 2.01 -5.25
CA SER A 365 -21.00 2.15 -3.84
C SER A 365 -19.53 2.52 -3.69
N SER A 366 -19.17 3.13 -2.57
CA SER A 366 -17.79 3.50 -2.28
C SER A 366 -16.86 2.28 -2.30
N LEU A 367 -15.71 2.43 -2.95
CA LEU A 367 -14.60 1.50 -2.99
C LEU A 367 -13.32 2.31 -2.79
N PHE A 368 -12.80 2.24 -1.57
CA PHE A 368 -11.58 2.94 -1.22
C PHE A 368 -10.46 1.95 -0.96
N TYR A 369 -9.27 2.28 -1.46
CA TYR A 369 -8.02 1.56 -1.18
C TYR A 369 -8.21 0.05 -1.34
N ALA A 370 -8.59 -0.39 -2.53
CA ALA A 370 -8.62 -1.82 -2.80
C ALA A 370 -7.19 -2.41 -2.73
N PHE A 371 -7.09 -3.65 -2.30
CA PHE A 371 -5.88 -4.46 -2.33
C PHE A 371 -6.21 -5.83 -2.89
N TYR A 372 -5.34 -6.37 -3.74
CA TYR A 372 -5.60 -7.59 -4.48
C TYR A 372 -4.49 -8.60 -4.26
N LYS A 373 -4.83 -9.89 -4.12
CA LYS A 373 -3.86 -11.00 -4.16
C LYS A 373 -4.46 -12.20 -4.87
N VAL A 374 -3.64 -12.90 -5.64
CA VAL A 374 -4.03 -14.13 -6.32
C VAL A 374 -3.83 -15.30 -5.38
N TYR A 375 -4.86 -16.15 -5.22
CA TYR A 375 -4.76 -17.43 -4.54
C TYR A 375 -5.48 -18.50 -5.38
N GLY A 376 -4.73 -19.47 -5.88
CA GLY A 376 -5.25 -20.43 -6.86
C GLY A 376 -5.68 -19.71 -8.14
N GLU A 377 -6.90 -19.97 -8.60
CA GLU A 377 -7.46 -19.37 -9.82
C GLU A 377 -8.16 -18.01 -9.57
N ASP A 378 -8.41 -17.66 -8.31
CA ASP A 378 -9.19 -16.50 -7.91
C ASP A 378 -8.29 -15.31 -7.53
N VAL A 379 -8.77 -14.11 -7.85
CA VAL A 379 -8.26 -12.87 -7.29
C VAL A 379 -9.10 -12.53 -6.08
N TYR A 380 -8.47 -12.51 -4.91
CA TYR A 380 -9.07 -12.01 -3.68
C TYR A 380 -8.86 -10.51 -3.57
N MET A 381 -9.83 -9.83 -2.99
CA MET A 381 -9.85 -8.38 -2.88
C MET A 381 -10.33 -7.95 -1.49
N ALA A 382 -9.60 -7.03 -0.87
CA ALA A 382 -10.03 -6.32 0.32
C ALA A 382 -10.15 -4.82 0.04
N TYR A 383 -11.21 -4.18 0.52
CA TYR A 383 -11.44 -2.75 0.28
C TYR A 383 -12.33 -2.12 1.34
N THR A 384 -12.24 -0.80 1.45
CA THR A 384 -13.07 -0.03 2.39
C THR A 384 -14.36 0.42 1.73
N VAL A 385 -15.50 0.16 2.38
CA VAL A 385 -16.83 0.66 1.98
C VAL A 385 -17.29 1.71 2.97
N GLY A 386 -17.45 2.95 2.51
CA GLY A 386 -18.02 4.07 3.26
C GLY A 386 -17.18 4.52 4.44
N ARG A 387 -15.93 4.05 4.53
CA ARG A 387 -15.10 4.06 5.74
C ARG A 387 -15.75 3.41 6.95
N LYS A 388 -16.65 2.45 6.73
CA LYS A 388 -17.39 1.73 7.77
C LYS A 388 -17.16 0.23 7.74
N HIS A 389 -16.87 -0.32 6.57
CA HIS A 389 -16.66 -1.74 6.40
C HIS A 389 -15.31 -2.02 5.76
N ILE A 390 -14.61 -3.03 6.27
CA ILE A 390 -13.46 -3.67 5.61
C ILE A 390 -13.98 -4.92 4.92
N ARG A 391 -14.34 -4.78 3.65
CA ARG A 391 -14.97 -5.83 2.87
C ARG A 391 -13.96 -6.75 2.24
N PHE A 392 -14.22 -8.05 2.34
CA PHE A 392 -13.44 -9.11 1.70
C PHE A 392 -14.29 -9.94 0.74
N THR A 393 -13.77 -10.16 -0.46
CA THR A 393 -14.45 -10.84 -1.56
C THR A 393 -13.42 -11.49 -2.49
N LYS A 394 -13.90 -12.22 -3.49
CA LYS A 394 -13.08 -12.77 -4.57
C LYS A 394 -13.80 -12.81 -5.90
N PHE A 395 -13.05 -12.89 -6.98
CA PHE A 395 -13.58 -13.10 -8.31
C PHE A 395 -12.58 -13.87 -9.18
N ASN A 396 -13.10 -14.58 -10.18
CA ASN A 396 -12.27 -15.34 -11.10
C ASN A 396 -11.90 -14.46 -12.30
N LEU A 397 -10.67 -13.96 -12.32
CA LEU A 397 -10.24 -12.98 -13.34
C LEU A 397 -10.29 -13.57 -14.76
N LYS A 398 -10.01 -14.86 -14.93
CA LYS A 398 -10.00 -15.54 -16.23
C LYS A 398 -11.32 -15.42 -17.01
N LYS A 399 -12.46 -15.26 -16.33
CA LYS A 399 -13.77 -15.02 -16.98
C LYS A 399 -13.84 -13.70 -17.74
N PHE A 400 -12.96 -12.75 -17.41
CA PHE A 400 -12.95 -11.39 -17.96
C PHE A 400 -11.75 -11.10 -18.86
N LEU A 401 -10.83 -12.06 -19.01
CA LEU A 401 -9.65 -11.93 -19.88
C LEU A 401 -9.88 -12.47 -21.30
N GLN A 402 -11.01 -13.12 -21.56
CA GLN A 402 -11.32 -13.72 -22.87
C GLN A 402 -11.91 -12.66 -23.81
N LYS A 403 -11.24 -12.41 -24.94
CA LYS A 403 -11.73 -11.57 -26.05
C LYS A 403 -12.72 -12.32 -26.92
#